data_AF-A0A3R9JNA2-F1
#
_entry.id   AF-A0A3R9JNA2-F1
#
_cell.length_a   1.000
_cell.length_b   1.000
_cell.length_c   1.000
_cell.angle_alpha   90.00
_cell.angle_beta   90.00
_cell.angle_gamma   90.00
#
_symmetry.space_group_name_H-M   'P 1'
#
loop_
_entity.id
_entity.type
_entity.pdbx_description
1 polymer ?
#
loop_
_entity_poly.entity_id
_entity_poly.type
_entity_poly.pdbx_seq_one_letter_code
_entity_poly.pdbx_strand_id
1 'polypeptide(L)'
;MIQVNEFINKVDITDSDNVNCEFEVRKKAMDFYKKYPFYEEDDWEVIKFQNSVNHYNDLRNDKNYDEIEAYKEKSKSGYKGAHLLVNKSKGIALTGDILTSITVPYKKITNVEPSLKGGKEIKYGILKGDLEIPHGLEPYFKAFAIVYYWCGNMMPTVGNFRSGRYGGDNWLLKMDTIINCLKAGPHQNWRDWIKENWGEDLNKFITDFYFEDCFDKDSLIIKNIISYSNGDNIYSLKKSNLDILQENEHKLAKEFLINHVKVIIQRSYRIENKFHGDWKKEEEDEVKEIFKEIFAQAGFNGGQINKMISLF
;
A
#
# COMPACT_ATOMS: atom_id res chain seq x y z
N MET A 1 -18.73 3.02 18.11
CA MET A 1 -19.46 3.49 16.91
C MET A 1 -18.63 4.56 16.25
N ILE A 2 -17.88 4.15 15.24
CA ILE A 2 -16.97 4.98 14.48
C ILE A 2 -17.68 6.11 13.73
N GLN A 3 -17.10 7.31 13.76
CA GLN A 3 -17.47 8.38 12.84
C GLN A 3 -16.74 8.14 11.51
N VAL A 4 -17.40 7.44 10.57
CA VAL A 4 -16.77 6.96 9.32
C VAL A 4 -16.06 8.09 8.56
N ASN A 5 -16.70 9.26 8.42
CA ASN A 5 -16.08 10.39 7.73
C ASN A 5 -14.85 10.95 8.46
N GLU A 6 -14.87 10.96 9.80
CA GLU A 6 -13.71 11.37 10.59
C GLU A 6 -12.55 10.38 10.39
N PHE A 7 -12.85 9.08 10.37
CA PHE A 7 -11.87 8.04 10.09
C PHE A 7 -11.26 8.19 8.69
N ILE A 8 -12.09 8.34 7.65
CA ILE A 8 -11.63 8.54 6.27
C ILE A 8 -10.68 9.73 6.18
N ASN A 9 -11.05 10.86 6.77
CA ASN A 9 -10.21 12.07 6.77
C ASN A 9 -8.87 11.89 7.49
N LYS A 10 -8.83 11.04 8.51
CA LYS A 10 -7.57 10.71 9.20
C LYS A 10 -6.70 9.86 8.28
N VAL A 11 -7.21 8.74 7.78
CA VAL A 11 -6.37 7.74 7.08
C VAL A 11 -6.02 8.11 5.63
N ASP A 12 -6.74 9.06 5.02
CA ASP A 12 -6.41 9.56 3.69
C ASP A 12 -5.14 10.42 3.74
N ILE A 13 -4.11 9.98 3.01
CA ILE A 13 -2.82 10.68 2.93
C ILE A 13 -2.87 11.76 1.83
N THR A 14 -3.93 11.81 1.03
CA THR A 14 -4.17 12.97 0.18
C THR A 14 -4.59 14.19 1.00
N ASP A 15 -4.36 15.37 0.45
CA ASP A 15 -4.75 16.63 1.10
C ASP A 15 -6.07 17.13 0.57
N SER A 16 -6.88 17.68 1.48
CA SER A 16 -8.09 18.44 1.18
C SER A 16 -7.72 19.73 0.44
N ASP A 17 -8.01 19.74 -0.86
CA ASP A 17 -8.17 20.88 -1.78
C ASP A 17 -7.04 21.94 -1.95
N ASN A 18 -6.01 22.01 -1.11
CA ASN A 18 -5.04 23.13 -1.12
C ASN A 18 -3.57 22.76 -1.32
N VAL A 19 -3.26 21.50 -1.60
CA VAL A 19 -1.88 21.02 -1.71
C VAL A 19 -1.65 20.36 -3.07
N ASN A 20 -0.97 21.09 -3.94
CA ASN A 20 -0.76 20.68 -5.34
C ASN A 20 0.46 19.77 -5.55
N CYS A 21 1.18 19.38 -4.49
CA CYS A 21 2.49 18.74 -4.64
C CYS A 21 2.56 17.35 -3.98
N GLU A 22 3.12 16.38 -4.72
CA GLU A 22 3.42 15.00 -4.28
C GLU A 22 4.31 14.95 -3.02
N PHE A 23 4.98 16.07 -2.74
CA PHE A 23 5.91 16.25 -1.64
C PHE A 23 5.21 16.24 -0.26
N GLU A 24 4.03 16.83 -0.14
CA GLU A 24 3.28 16.92 1.13
C GLU A 24 2.51 15.63 1.44
N VAL A 25 1.98 14.95 0.42
CA VAL A 25 1.42 13.58 0.53
C VAL A 25 2.46 12.62 1.12
N ARG A 26 3.72 12.74 0.67
CA ARG A 26 4.82 11.91 1.22
C ARG A 26 5.16 12.27 2.66
N LYS A 27 4.97 13.51 3.11
CA LYS A 27 5.18 13.89 4.52
C LYS A 27 4.16 13.21 5.42
N LYS A 28 2.88 13.31 5.07
CA LYS A 28 1.79 12.65 5.81
C LYS A 28 2.01 11.15 5.92
N ALA A 29 2.52 10.50 4.85
CA ALA A 29 2.88 9.09 4.90
C ALA A 29 3.95 8.80 5.97
N MET A 30 5.00 9.63 6.08
CA MET A 30 6.02 9.46 7.12
C MET A 30 5.46 9.72 8.53
N ASP A 31 4.60 10.74 8.67
CA ASP A 31 3.94 11.03 9.95
C ASP A 31 3.05 9.85 10.39
N PHE A 32 2.41 9.18 9.44
CA PHE A 32 1.69 7.93 9.69
C PHE A 32 2.59 6.78 10.10
N TYR A 33 3.75 6.62 9.46
CA TYR A 33 4.69 5.58 9.81
C TYR A 33 5.12 5.69 11.26
N LYS A 34 5.30 6.89 11.81
CA LYS A 34 5.63 7.07 13.23
C LYS A 34 4.60 6.48 14.21
N LYS A 35 3.38 6.16 13.76
CA LYS A 35 2.37 5.46 14.56
C LYS A 35 2.61 3.94 14.65
N TYR A 36 3.52 3.37 13.87
CA TYR A 36 3.73 1.93 13.87
C TYR A 36 4.54 1.50 15.11
N PRO A 37 4.24 0.35 15.72
CA PRO A 37 4.89 -0.13 16.94
C PRO A 37 6.41 -0.05 16.91
N PHE A 38 7.03 -0.38 15.77
CA PHE A 38 8.48 -0.37 15.63
C PHE A 38 9.12 1.02 15.78
N TYR A 39 8.38 2.10 15.53
CA TYR A 39 8.91 3.46 15.56
C TYR A 39 8.52 4.26 16.82
N GLU A 40 7.74 3.68 17.74
CA GLU A 40 7.18 4.42 18.89
C GLU A 40 8.25 4.87 19.90
N GLU A 41 9.28 4.06 20.11
CA GLU A 41 10.27 4.28 21.18
C GLU A 41 11.58 4.94 20.71
N ASP A 42 11.72 5.17 19.41
CA ASP A 42 12.96 5.61 18.77
C ASP A 42 12.91 7.08 18.32
N ASP A 43 14.07 7.73 18.25
CA ASP A 43 14.23 9.09 17.71
C ASP A 43 14.17 9.09 16.16
N TRP A 44 12.96 8.97 15.62
CA TRP A 44 12.67 9.09 14.19
C TRP A 44 12.22 10.51 13.82
N GLU A 45 12.98 11.11 12.90
CA GLU A 45 12.75 12.46 12.38
C GLU A 45 12.29 12.39 10.92
N VAL A 46 11.25 13.16 10.58
CA VAL A 46 10.83 13.35 9.19
C VAL A 46 11.62 14.51 8.60
N ILE A 47 12.51 14.22 7.64
CA ILE A 47 13.30 15.23 6.96
C ILE A 47 12.88 15.38 5.50
N LYS A 48 13.03 16.60 4.98
CA LYS A 48 12.97 16.86 3.54
C LYS A 48 14.29 16.44 2.91
N PHE A 49 14.26 15.63 1.86
CA PHE A 49 15.47 15.30 1.10
C PHE A 49 15.17 15.24 -0.40
N GLN A 50 15.75 16.14 -1.17
CA GLN A 50 15.45 16.30 -2.60
C GLN A 50 16.21 15.33 -3.50
N ASN A 51 16.33 14.07 -3.08
CA ASN A 51 16.91 12.96 -3.85
C ASN A 51 16.38 11.60 -3.32
N SER A 52 16.93 10.47 -3.78
CA SER A 52 16.53 9.13 -3.33
C SER A 52 17.06 8.76 -1.94
N VAL A 53 16.36 7.87 -1.23
CA VAL A 53 16.83 7.31 0.05
C VAL A 53 18.20 6.63 -0.06
N ASN A 54 18.48 5.98 -1.20
CA ASN A 54 19.78 5.37 -1.46
C ASN A 54 20.88 6.43 -1.48
N HIS A 55 20.65 7.54 -2.18
CA HIS A 55 21.62 8.62 -2.23
C HIS A 55 21.84 9.27 -0.85
N TYR A 56 20.78 9.39 -0.05
CA TYR A 56 20.93 9.84 1.35
C TYR A 56 21.83 8.90 2.13
N ASN A 57 21.60 7.58 2.03
CA ASN A 57 22.39 6.59 2.73
C ASN A 57 23.86 6.57 2.26
N ASP A 58 24.12 6.72 0.96
CA ASP A 58 25.47 6.82 0.40
C ASP A 58 26.23 8.03 0.97
N LEU A 59 25.63 9.23 0.91
CA LEU A 59 26.23 10.46 1.45
C LEU A 59 26.49 10.35 2.95
N ARG A 60 25.59 9.72 3.69
CA ARG A 60 25.73 9.50 5.12
C ARG A 60 26.90 8.56 5.43
N ASN A 61 27.03 7.47 4.68
CA ASN A 61 28.12 6.51 4.82
C ASN A 61 29.48 7.17 4.54
N ASP A 62 29.52 8.06 3.55
CA ASP A 62 30.70 8.86 3.21
C ASP A 62 30.95 10.05 4.17
N LYS A 63 30.08 10.22 5.19
CA LYS A 63 30.11 11.34 6.17
C LYS A 63 30.05 12.72 5.52
N ASN A 64 29.40 12.83 4.37
CA ASN A 64 29.26 14.06 3.60
C ASN A 64 27.99 14.84 4.01
N TYR A 65 27.99 15.33 5.25
CA TYR A 65 26.82 15.99 5.85
C TYR A 65 26.47 17.33 5.21
N ASP A 66 27.47 18.08 4.72
CA ASP A 66 27.24 19.36 4.03
C ASP A 66 26.41 19.15 2.76
N GLU A 67 26.65 18.06 2.04
CA GLU A 67 25.87 17.71 0.85
C GLU A 67 24.45 17.26 1.20
N ILE A 68 24.26 16.56 2.33
CA ILE A 68 22.92 16.22 2.84
C ILE A 68 22.09 17.49 3.09
N GLU A 69 22.66 18.49 3.77
CA GLU A 69 21.98 19.77 4.03
C GLU A 69 21.61 20.49 2.73
N ALA A 70 22.51 20.50 1.73
CA ALA A 70 22.23 21.11 0.43
C ALA A 70 20.99 20.50 -0.26
N TYR A 71 20.79 19.19 -0.15
CA TYR A 71 19.62 18.50 -0.71
C TYR A 71 18.32 18.75 0.07
N LYS A 72 18.36 19.28 1.29
CA LYS A 72 17.13 19.72 1.98
C LYS A 72 16.54 20.95 1.27
N GLU A 73 17.40 21.86 0.84
CA GLU A 73 17.00 23.14 0.25
C GLU A 73 16.71 23.04 -1.25
N LYS A 74 17.56 22.34 -2.03
CA LYS A 74 17.46 22.32 -3.48
C LYS A 74 17.85 20.99 -4.11
N SER A 75 17.02 20.49 -5.02
CA SER A 75 17.36 19.38 -5.90
C SER A 75 18.43 19.80 -6.92
N LYS A 76 19.52 19.01 -7.02
CA LYS A 76 20.47 19.11 -8.14
C LYS A 76 19.99 18.38 -9.41
N SER A 77 19.00 17.50 -9.32
CA SER A 77 18.59 16.57 -10.38
C SER A 77 17.25 16.91 -11.05
N GLY A 78 16.58 17.98 -10.62
CA GLY A 78 15.21 18.32 -11.06
C GLY A 78 14.12 17.43 -10.45
N TYR A 79 14.50 16.35 -9.74
CA TYR A 79 13.59 15.54 -8.94
C TYR A 79 13.12 16.33 -7.71
N LYS A 80 11.81 16.49 -7.54
CA LYS A 80 11.24 17.31 -6.45
C LYS A 80 11.46 16.75 -5.03
N GLY A 81 12.03 15.55 -4.90
CA GLY A 81 12.41 14.96 -3.63
C GLY A 81 11.38 14.04 -2.99
N ALA A 82 11.77 13.44 -1.86
CA ALA A 82 10.90 12.73 -0.94
C ALA A 82 11.05 13.30 0.48
N HIS A 83 10.08 13.02 1.34
CA HIS A 83 10.36 13.03 2.78
C HIS A 83 10.97 11.70 3.15
N LEU A 84 11.98 11.73 4.02
CA LEU A 84 12.60 10.55 4.59
C LEU A 84 12.27 10.47 6.07
N LEU A 85 12.02 9.27 6.56
CA LEU A 85 11.96 8.97 7.98
C LEU A 85 13.35 8.48 8.41
N VAL A 86 14.06 9.29 9.18
CA VAL A 86 15.48 9.07 9.51
C VAL A 86 15.63 8.77 10.99
N ASN A 87 16.45 7.76 11.29
CA ASN A 87 16.93 7.49 12.63
C ASN A 87 18.46 7.71 12.67
N LYS A 88 18.86 8.73 13.45
CA LYS A 88 20.28 9.12 13.58
C LYS A 88 21.07 8.09 14.38
N SER A 89 20.52 7.53 15.45
CA SER A 89 21.23 6.54 16.28
C SER A 89 21.39 5.20 15.56
N LYS A 90 20.37 4.75 14.83
CA LYS A 90 20.34 3.45 14.14
C LYS A 90 21.00 3.44 12.76
N GLY A 91 21.56 4.54 12.28
CA GLY A 91 22.23 4.49 10.96
C GLY A 91 21.29 4.48 9.74
N ILE A 92 19.96 4.55 9.92
CA ILE A 92 19.00 4.24 8.86
C ILE A 92 18.13 5.42 8.41
N ALA A 93 17.73 5.40 7.14
CA ALA A 93 16.70 6.25 6.57
C ALA A 93 15.71 5.43 5.73
N LEU A 94 14.45 5.80 5.79
CA LEU A 94 13.34 5.16 5.09
C LEU A 94 12.61 6.16 4.21
N THR A 95 12.08 5.68 3.10
CA THR A 95 11.07 6.38 2.28
C THR A 95 9.75 5.62 2.35
N GLY A 96 8.69 6.15 1.74
CA GLY A 96 7.41 5.49 1.60
C GLY A 96 7.28 4.82 0.23
N ASP A 97 6.66 3.66 0.21
CA ASP A 97 6.23 2.95 -0.99
C ASP A 97 4.76 2.56 -0.87
N ILE A 98 4.11 2.34 -2.01
CA ILE A 98 2.70 1.92 -2.05
C ILE A 98 2.66 0.41 -1.95
N LEU A 99 1.89 -0.13 -1.02
CA LEU A 99 1.76 -1.57 -0.81
C LEU A 99 1.19 -2.27 -2.06
N THR A 100 0.12 -1.71 -2.65
CA THR A 100 -0.45 -2.16 -3.92
C THR A 100 -0.66 -1.02 -4.90
N SER A 101 0.00 -1.11 -6.05
CA SER A 101 -0.14 -0.17 -7.16
C SER A 101 -1.47 -0.32 -7.89
N ILE A 102 -2.08 0.80 -8.27
CA ILE A 102 -3.28 0.83 -9.13
C ILE A 102 -2.93 0.70 -10.61
N THR A 103 -1.71 1.08 -10.99
CA THR A 103 -1.26 1.13 -12.38
C THR A 103 -1.31 -0.24 -13.05
N VAL A 104 -0.82 -1.27 -12.37
CA VAL A 104 -0.71 -2.62 -12.94
C VAL A 104 -2.08 -3.30 -13.05
N PRO A 105 -2.93 -3.33 -12.00
CA PRO A 105 -4.32 -3.80 -12.12
C PRO A 105 -5.09 -3.07 -13.21
N TYR A 106 -5.01 -1.74 -13.28
CA TYR A 106 -5.69 -0.97 -14.33
C TYR A 106 -5.24 -1.41 -15.72
N LYS A 107 -3.93 -1.35 -16.02
CA LYS A 107 -3.36 -1.77 -17.31
C LYS A 107 -3.80 -3.16 -17.74
N LYS A 108 -3.71 -4.11 -16.80
CA LYS A 108 -3.85 -5.52 -17.13
C LYS A 108 -5.30 -5.99 -17.15
N ILE A 109 -6.17 -5.45 -16.28
CA ILE A 109 -7.58 -5.85 -16.24
C ILE A 109 -8.38 -5.15 -17.33
N THR A 110 -8.12 -3.85 -17.56
CA THR A 110 -8.84 -3.09 -18.60
C THR A 110 -8.33 -3.41 -20.01
N ASN A 111 -7.11 -3.94 -20.13
CA ASN A 111 -6.40 -4.14 -21.41
C ASN A 111 -6.27 -2.86 -22.25
N VAL A 112 -6.40 -1.69 -21.61
CA VAL A 112 -6.15 -0.38 -22.22
C VAL A 112 -4.70 -0.02 -21.93
N GLU A 113 -3.97 0.42 -22.95
CA GLU A 113 -2.63 0.97 -22.77
C GLU A 113 -2.75 2.41 -22.25
N PRO A 114 -2.50 2.69 -20.96
CA PRO A 114 -2.44 4.07 -20.54
C PRO A 114 -1.17 4.64 -21.18
N SER A 115 -1.34 5.70 -21.97
CA SER A 115 -0.30 6.74 -22.13
C SER A 115 0.44 6.88 -20.80
N LEU A 116 1.78 6.97 -20.76
CA LEU A 116 2.76 7.03 -19.63
C LEU A 116 2.30 7.62 -18.26
N LYS A 117 1.12 7.27 -17.77
CA LYS A 117 0.41 7.81 -16.61
C LYS A 117 0.87 7.01 -15.40
N GLY A 118 1.35 7.71 -14.38
CA GLY A 118 1.67 7.12 -13.08
C GLY A 118 0.41 6.77 -12.30
N GLY A 119 0.61 6.20 -11.10
CA GLY A 119 -0.50 5.82 -10.21
C GLY A 119 -1.40 7.00 -9.85
N LYS A 120 -0.84 8.21 -9.72
CA LYS A 120 -1.56 9.45 -9.44
C LYS A 120 -2.54 9.79 -10.55
N GLU A 121 -2.05 9.84 -11.80
CA GLU A 121 -2.86 10.17 -12.98
C GLU A 121 -3.94 9.12 -13.21
N ILE A 122 -3.64 7.84 -12.94
CA ILE A 122 -4.62 6.76 -13.03
C ILE A 122 -5.71 6.91 -11.97
N LYS A 123 -5.35 7.14 -10.69
CA LYS A 123 -6.33 7.41 -9.62
C LYS A 123 -7.28 8.53 -10.03
N TYR A 124 -6.75 9.70 -10.38
CA TYR A 124 -7.61 10.86 -10.70
C TYR A 124 -8.43 10.65 -11.96
N GLY A 125 -7.87 9.99 -12.98
CA GLY A 125 -8.61 9.67 -14.19
C GLY A 125 -9.79 8.73 -13.94
N ILE A 126 -9.62 7.72 -13.07
CA ILE A 126 -10.73 6.83 -12.66
C ILE A 126 -11.82 7.62 -11.92
N LEU A 127 -11.43 8.47 -10.96
CA LEU A 127 -12.37 9.22 -10.13
C LEU A 127 -13.18 10.24 -10.95
N LYS A 128 -12.56 10.89 -11.94
CA LYS A 128 -13.21 11.84 -12.85
C LYS A 128 -14.03 11.17 -13.96
N GLY A 129 -13.81 9.89 -14.22
CA GLY A 129 -14.39 9.20 -15.38
C GLY A 129 -13.66 9.51 -16.69
N ASP A 130 -12.41 9.98 -16.62
CA ASP A 130 -11.57 10.34 -17.78
C ASP A 130 -10.82 9.11 -18.36
N LEU A 131 -10.97 7.94 -17.74
CA LEU A 131 -10.29 6.71 -18.15
C LEU A 131 -11.30 5.67 -18.61
N GLU A 132 -10.96 5.00 -19.71
CA GLU A 132 -11.70 3.87 -20.23
C GLU A 132 -11.55 2.68 -19.27
N ILE A 133 -12.70 2.13 -18.86
CA ILE A 133 -12.83 0.97 -17.98
C ILE A 133 -13.96 0.11 -18.55
N PRO A 134 -13.79 -1.22 -18.66
CA PRO A 134 -14.85 -2.10 -19.16
C PRO A 134 -16.13 -2.02 -18.33
N HIS A 135 -17.28 -2.18 -18.99
CA HIS A 135 -18.59 -2.08 -18.37
C HIS A 135 -18.74 -3.06 -17.19
N GLY A 136 -19.21 -2.53 -16.06
CA GLY A 136 -19.39 -3.27 -14.82
C GLY A 136 -18.14 -3.36 -13.94
N LEU A 137 -17.01 -2.77 -14.35
CA LEU A 137 -15.80 -2.64 -13.53
C LEU A 137 -15.55 -1.23 -13.01
N GLU A 138 -16.24 -0.23 -13.54
CA GLU A 138 -16.11 1.18 -13.17
C GLU A 138 -16.27 1.42 -11.66
N PRO A 139 -17.33 0.93 -10.98
CA PRO A 139 -17.50 1.20 -9.56
C PRO A 139 -16.45 0.46 -8.71
N TYR A 140 -15.91 -0.68 -9.17
CA TYR A 140 -14.85 -1.41 -8.46
C TYR A 140 -13.50 -0.66 -8.53
N PHE A 141 -13.14 -0.16 -9.71
CA PHE A 141 -11.96 0.67 -9.87
C PHE A 141 -12.10 1.99 -9.11
N LYS A 142 -13.29 2.60 -9.08
CA LYS A 142 -13.55 3.79 -8.25
C LYS A 142 -13.33 3.52 -6.77
N ALA A 143 -13.85 2.41 -6.23
CA ALA A 143 -13.62 2.03 -4.84
C ALA A 143 -12.12 1.88 -4.53
N PHE A 144 -11.36 1.24 -5.42
CA PHE A 144 -9.91 1.12 -5.26
C PHE A 144 -9.19 2.47 -5.36
N ALA A 145 -9.58 3.33 -6.31
CA ALA A 145 -9.01 4.65 -6.47
C ALA A 145 -9.24 5.56 -5.25
N ILE A 146 -10.39 5.45 -4.57
CA ILE A 146 -10.69 6.18 -3.33
C ILE A 146 -9.65 5.85 -2.26
N VAL A 147 -9.43 4.56 -1.98
CA VAL A 147 -8.54 4.11 -0.90
C VAL A 147 -7.05 4.04 -1.30
N TYR A 148 -6.72 4.32 -2.56
CA TYR A 148 -5.38 4.07 -3.11
C TYR A 148 -4.24 4.76 -2.34
N TYR A 149 -4.50 5.95 -1.79
CA TYR A 149 -3.55 6.72 -1.00
C TYR A 149 -3.88 6.75 0.49
N TRP A 150 -4.59 5.74 0.99
CA TRP A 150 -4.77 5.61 2.44
C TRP A 150 -3.51 5.07 3.11
N CYS A 151 -3.35 5.33 4.41
CA CYS A 151 -2.21 4.85 5.20
C CYS A 151 -2.06 3.33 5.18
N GLY A 152 -3.17 2.59 5.07
CA GLY A 152 -3.16 1.14 4.91
C GLY A 152 -2.52 0.67 3.59
N ASN A 153 -2.47 1.51 2.56
CA ASN A 153 -1.78 1.22 1.31
C ASN A 153 -0.36 1.81 1.24
N MET A 154 0.16 2.39 2.32
CA MET A 154 1.51 2.92 2.39
C MET A 154 2.39 2.03 3.29
N MET A 155 3.64 1.83 2.89
CA MET A 155 4.61 1.01 3.62
C MET A 155 5.98 1.72 3.68
N PRO A 156 6.60 1.85 4.87
CA PRO A 156 7.96 2.36 4.99
C PRO A 156 8.95 1.39 4.35
N THR A 157 10.02 1.93 3.76
CA THR A 157 11.01 1.14 3.04
C THR A 157 12.40 1.75 3.02
N VAL A 158 13.43 0.90 3.05
CA VAL A 158 14.84 1.25 2.81
C VAL A 158 15.19 1.49 1.34
N GLY A 159 14.25 1.34 0.40
CA GLY A 159 14.46 1.64 -1.02
C GLY A 159 13.39 1.06 -1.95
N ASN A 160 13.31 1.57 -3.17
CA ASN A 160 12.21 1.21 -4.10
C ASN A 160 12.05 -0.31 -4.29
N PHE A 161 10.83 -0.81 -4.10
CA PHE A 161 10.48 -2.17 -4.44
C PHE A 161 10.33 -2.30 -5.97
N ARG A 162 11.39 -2.77 -6.63
CA ARG A 162 11.34 -3.13 -8.06
C ARG A 162 10.33 -4.25 -8.32
N SER A 163 9.20 -3.92 -8.93
CA SER A 163 8.21 -4.92 -9.34
C SER A 163 8.85 -6.01 -10.21
N GLY A 164 8.70 -7.28 -9.83
CA GLY A 164 9.16 -8.40 -10.64
C GLY A 164 8.48 -8.47 -12.02
N ARG A 165 9.05 -9.28 -12.93
CA ARG A 165 8.64 -9.44 -14.35
C ARG A 165 7.13 -9.68 -14.58
N TYR A 166 6.42 -10.18 -13.58
CA TYR A 166 5.00 -10.57 -13.68
C TYR A 166 4.01 -9.51 -13.19
N GLY A 167 4.44 -8.25 -13.05
CA GLY A 167 3.56 -7.15 -12.63
C GLY A 167 3.16 -7.26 -11.17
N GLY A 168 4.12 -7.59 -10.31
CA GLY A 168 3.92 -7.79 -8.88
C GLY A 168 4.11 -6.54 -8.04
N ASP A 169 3.74 -5.36 -8.52
CA ASP A 169 3.67 -4.20 -7.62
C ASP A 169 2.37 -4.24 -6.79
N ASN A 170 2.19 -5.34 -6.06
CA ASN A 170 1.06 -5.61 -5.19
C ASN A 170 1.53 -6.23 -3.88
N TRP A 171 0.66 -6.17 -2.88
CA TRP A 171 1.00 -6.60 -1.52
C TRP A 171 1.46 -8.06 -1.45
N LEU A 172 0.92 -8.97 -2.28
CA LEU A 172 1.35 -10.37 -2.29
C LEU A 172 2.82 -10.55 -2.60
N LEU A 173 3.33 -9.93 -3.68
CA LEU A 173 4.74 -10.08 -4.03
C LEU A 173 5.63 -9.46 -2.95
N LYS A 174 5.18 -8.36 -2.34
CA LYS A 174 5.91 -7.72 -1.24
C LYS A 174 5.96 -8.64 -0.02
N MET A 175 4.83 -9.25 0.36
CA MET A 175 4.78 -10.23 1.46
C MET A 175 5.58 -11.49 1.17
N ASP A 176 5.56 -12.02 -0.06
CA ASP A 176 6.39 -13.16 -0.47
C ASP A 176 7.89 -12.83 -0.39
N THR A 177 8.25 -11.62 -0.80
CA THR A 177 9.63 -11.13 -0.68
C THR A 177 10.05 -11.03 0.79
N ILE A 178 9.17 -10.51 1.66
CA ILE A 178 9.35 -10.37 3.10
C ILE A 178 9.51 -11.73 3.78
N ILE A 179 8.61 -12.69 3.55
CA ILE A 179 8.68 -14.03 4.16
C ILE A 179 9.96 -14.76 3.75
N ASN A 180 10.35 -14.60 2.49
CA ASN A 180 11.57 -15.23 1.99
C ASN A 180 12.83 -14.46 2.41
N CYS A 181 12.80 -13.49 3.35
CA CYS A 181 13.96 -12.63 3.65
C CYS A 181 15.25 -13.41 3.95
N LEU A 182 15.13 -14.64 4.47
CA LEU A 182 16.26 -15.54 4.73
C LEU A 182 16.94 -16.07 3.46
N LYS A 183 16.26 -16.11 2.31
CA LYS A 183 16.80 -16.55 1.02
C LYS A 183 17.48 -15.40 0.28
N ALA A 184 18.66 -15.66 -0.28
CA ALA A 184 19.34 -14.72 -1.16
C ALA A 184 18.51 -14.46 -2.43
N GLY A 185 18.47 -13.20 -2.89
CA GLY A 185 17.75 -12.86 -4.12
C GLY A 185 17.56 -11.36 -4.33
N PRO A 186 16.65 -10.96 -5.23
CA PRO A 186 16.26 -9.56 -5.40
C PRO A 186 15.80 -8.93 -4.08
N HIS A 187 15.93 -7.60 -4.00
CA HIS A 187 15.60 -6.79 -2.82
C HIS A 187 16.45 -7.09 -1.58
N GLN A 188 17.73 -7.41 -1.76
CA GLN A 188 18.63 -7.77 -0.65
C GLN A 188 18.69 -6.71 0.44
N ASN A 189 18.67 -5.41 0.09
CA ASN A 189 18.59 -4.32 1.06
C ASN A 189 17.38 -4.41 2.00
N TRP A 190 16.21 -4.82 1.50
CA TRP A 190 15.04 -5.07 2.35
C TRP A 190 15.22 -6.28 3.25
N ARG A 191 15.77 -7.35 2.70
CA ARG A 191 16.01 -8.60 3.43
C ARG A 191 16.98 -8.37 4.58
N ASP A 192 18.06 -7.65 4.32
CA ASP A 192 19.07 -7.31 5.31
C ASP A 192 18.48 -6.40 6.38
N TRP A 193 17.73 -5.37 5.98
CA TRP A 193 17.02 -4.51 6.92
C TRP A 193 16.07 -5.28 7.86
N ILE A 194 15.30 -6.23 7.30
CA ILE A 194 14.40 -7.08 8.09
C ILE A 194 15.21 -7.94 9.07
N LYS A 195 16.28 -8.58 8.60
CA LYS A 195 17.16 -9.41 9.45
C LYS A 195 17.83 -8.62 10.56
N GLU A 196 18.31 -7.42 10.27
CA GLU A 196 19.01 -6.58 11.24
C GLU A 196 18.10 -6.11 12.38
N ASN A 197 16.81 -5.88 12.09
CA ASN A 197 15.89 -5.27 13.06
C ASN A 197 14.92 -6.27 13.72
N TRP A 198 14.62 -7.40 13.05
CA TRP A 198 13.72 -8.44 13.56
C TRP A 198 14.36 -9.83 13.62
N GLY A 199 15.61 -9.99 13.16
CA GLY A 199 16.25 -11.30 13.08
C GLY A 199 15.46 -12.25 12.17
N GLU A 200 15.02 -13.36 12.74
CA GLU A 200 14.15 -14.34 12.07
C GLU A 200 12.69 -14.25 12.54
N ASP A 201 12.34 -13.30 13.42
CA ASP A 201 10.98 -13.12 13.95
C ASP A 201 10.08 -12.34 12.97
N LEU A 202 9.65 -13.03 11.92
CA LEU A 202 8.73 -12.50 10.91
C LEU A 202 7.35 -12.16 11.48
N ASN A 203 6.91 -12.84 12.54
CA ASN A 203 5.63 -12.52 13.18
C ASN A 203 5.68 -11.14 13.83
N LYS A 204 6.81 -10.81 14.47
CA LYS A 204 7.02 -9.46 15.00
C LYS A 204 7.07 -8.42 13.88
N PHE A 205 7.75 -8.68 12.76
CA PHE A 205 7.72 -7.76 11.61
C PHE A 205 6.29 -7.52 11.09
N ILE A 206 5.50 -8.58 10.93
CA ILE A 206 4.10 -8.50 10.47
C ILE A 206 3.26 -7.65 11.42
N THR A 207 3.37 -7.93 12.73
CA THR A 207 2.64 -7.19 13.77
C THR A 207 3.08 -5.74 13.81
N ASP A 208 4.38 -5.48 13.85
CA ASP A 208 4.95 -4.13 13.92
C ASP A 208 4.57 -3.24 12.71
N PHE A 209 4.13 -3.81 11.58
CA PHE A 209 3.74 -3.08 10.37
C PHE A 209 2.26 -3.20 10.01
N TYR A 210 1.46 -3.82 10.88
CA TYR A 210 0.03 -4.07 10.68
C TYR A 210 -0.29 -4.88 9.40
N PHE A 211 0.49 -5.92 9.12
CA PHE A 211 0.27 -6.79 7.95
C PHE A 211 -0.59 -8.02 8.25
N GLU A 212 -1.21 -8.14 9.43
CA GLU A 212 -1.91 -9.36 9.85
C GLU A 212 -2.99 -9.82 8.84
N ASP A 213 -3.69 -8.89 8.19
CA ASP A 213 -4.74 -9.25 7.22
C ASP A 213 -4.20 -9.78 5.87
N CYS A 214 -2.89 -9.70 5.64
CA CYS A 214 -2.22 -10.29 4.48
C CYS A 214 -1.90 -11.78 4.67
N PHE A 215 -2.03 -12.33 5.89
CA PHE A 215 -1.62 -13.68 6.23
C PHE A 215 -2.78 -14.50 6.81
N ASP A 216 -2.73 -15.81 6.62
CA ASP A 216 -3.65 -16.75 7.25
C ASP A 216 -3.44 -16.74 8.76
N LYS A 217 -4.53 -17.00 9.48
CA LYS A 217 -4.50 -17.02 10.94
C LYS A 217 -3.49 -18.06 11.43
N ASP A 218 -2.68 -17.66 12.41
CA ASP A 218 -1.69 -18.52 13.08
C ASP A 218 -0.58 -19.09 12.17
N SER A 219 -0.38 -18.54 10.96
CA SER A 219 0.68 -19.00 10.06
C SER A 219 1.28 -17.88 9.21
N LEU A 220 2.52 -18.09 8.75
CA LEU A 220 3.18 -17.22 7.76
C LEU A 220 2.76 -17.56 6.32
N ILE A 221 1.56 -18.11 6.12
CA ILE A 221 1.00 -18.39 4.81
C ILE A 221 0.30 -17.13 4.32
N ILE A 222 0.73 -16.61 3.17
CA ILE A 222 0.11 -15.43 2.55
C ILE A 222 -1.30 -15.81 2.08
N LYS A 223 -2.29 -15.00 2.46
CA LYS A 223 -3.65 -15.15 1.94
C LYS A 223 -3.67 -15.00 0.43
N ASN A 224 -4.47 -15.80 -0.25
CA ASN A 224 -4.70 -15.56 -1.67
C ASN A 224 -5.53 -14.29 -1.85
N ILE A 225 -5.28 -13.53 -2.93
CA ILE A 225 -6.20 -12.45 -3.30
C ILE A 225 -7.53 -13.06 -3.74
N ILE A 226 -7.52 -14.18 -4.46
CA ILE A 226 -8.72 -14.96 -4.81
C ILE A 226 -8.39 -16.44 -4.67
N SER A 227 -9.27 -17.18 -3.99
CA SER A 227 -9.22 -18.63 -3.85
C SER A 227 -10.35 -19.28 -4.65
N TYR A 228 -10.04 -20.28 -5.48
CA TYR A 228 -11.06 -21.02 -6.23
C TYR A 228 -11.56 -22.23 -5.44
N SER A 229 -12.81 -22.63 -5.69
CA SER A 229 -13.38 -23.88 -5.19
C SER A 229 -12.72 -25.14 -5.78
N ASN A 230 -12.01 -25.04 -6.91
CA ASN A 230 -11.28 -26.14 -7.55
C ASN A 230 -9.79 -26.21 -7.17
N GLY A 231 -9.29 -25.32 -6.30
CA GLY A 231 -7.93 -25.33 -5.78
C GLY A 231 -6.91 -24.46 -6.51
N ASP A 232 -7.28 -23.82 -7.63
CA ASP A 232 -6.45 -22.77 -8.23
C ASP A 232 -6.45 -21.51 -7.34
N ASN A 233 -5.38 -20.70 -7.39
CA ASN A 233 -5.24 -19.50 -6.57
C ASN A 233 -4.63 -18.34 -7.38
N ILE A 234 -5.19 -17.14 -7.27
CA ILE A 234 -4.61 -15.94 -7.88
C ILE A 234 -3.67 -15.27 -6.87
N TYR A 235 -2.38 -15.57 -7.02
CA TYR A 235 -1.31 -15.00 -6.20
C TYR A 235 -0.47 -13.93 -6.95
N SER A 236 -0.78 -13.63 -8.21
CA SER A 236 -0.09 -12.59 -8.98
C SER A 236 -0.88 -12.22 -10.25
N LEU A 237 -0.47 -11.12 -10.89
CA LEU A 237 -0.99 -10.67 -12.18
C LEU A 237 -0.15 -11.20 -13.37
N LYS A 238 0.44 -12.41 -13.26
CA LYS A 238 1.12 -13.07 -14.40
C LYS A 238 0.12 -13.37 -15.51
N LYS A 239 0.59 -13.49 -16.77
CA LYS A 239 -0.29 -13.65 -17.95
C LYS A 239 -1.38 -14.72 -17.75
N SER A 240 -1.00 -15.92 -17.32
CA SER A 240 -1.98 -17.00 -17.10
C SER A 240 -3.05 -16.66 -16.07
N ASN A 241 -2.75 -15.84 -15.06
CA ASN A 241 -3.74 -15.41 -14.08
C ASN A 241 -4.60 -14.26 -14.62
N LEU A 242 -4.04 -13.42 -15.51
CA LEU A 242 -4.78 -12.35 -16.16
C LEU A 242 -5.83 -12.88 -17.11
N ASP A 243 -5.48 -13.89 -17.89
CA ASP A 243 -6.40 -14.55 -18.80
C ASP A 243 -7.64 -15.01 -17.99
N ILE A 244 -7.43 -15.61 -16.82
CA ILE A 244 -8.53 -16.04 -15.95
C ILE A 244 -9.28 -14.86 -15.28
N LEU A 245 -8.60 -13.77 -14.92
CA LEU A 245 -9.25 -12.55 -14.38
C LEU A 245 -10.13 -11.85 -15.42
N GLN A 246 -9.76 -11.95 -16.70
CA GLN A 246 -10.49 -11.35 -17.82
C GLN A 246 -11.63 -12.26 -18.31
N GLU A 247 -11.54 -13.57 -18.09
CA GLU A 247 -12.60 -14.54 -18.34
C GLU A 247 -13.84 -14.34 -17.44
N ASN A 248 -14.94 -15.02 -17.79
CA ASN A 248 -16.17 -15.09 -16.98
C ASN A 248 -16.75 -13.73 -16.55
N GLU A 249 -16.95 -12.83 -17.53
CA GLU A 249 -17.54 -11.49 -17.33
C GLU A 249 -16.85 -10.66 -16.23
N HIS A 250 -15.53 -10.82 -16.11
CA HIS A 250 -14.69 -10.14 -15.13
C HIS A 250 -15.10 -10.40 -13.67
N LYS A 251 -15.83 -11.48 -13.38
CA LYS A 251 -16.26 -11.81 -12.00
C LYS A 251 -15.07 -11.84 -11.05
N LEU A 252 -13.97 -12.46 -11.47
CA LEU A 252 -12.76 -12.59 -10.67
C LEU A 252 -12.02 -11.26 -10.57
N ALA A 253 -11.98 -10.43 -11.62
CA ALA A 253 -11.44 -9.08 -11.50
C ALA A 253 -12.21 -8.22 -10.48
N LYS A 254 -13.53 -8.37 -10.38
CA LYS A 254 -14.35 -7.67 -9.35
C LYS A 254 -13.94 -8.09 -7.94
N GLU A 255 -13.80 -9.40 -7.71
CA GLU A 255 -13.35 -9.95 -6.42
C GLU A 255 -11.92 -9.52 -6.07
N PHE A 256 -11.03 -9.51 -7.07
CA PHE A 256 -9.65 -9.05 -6.94
C PHE A 256 -9.60 -7.61 -6.43
N LEU A 257 -10.38 -6.72 -7.05
CA LEU A 257 -10.46 -5.31 -6.66
C LEU A 257 -11.08 -5.14 -5.27
N ILE A 258 -12.15 -5.87 -4.94
CA ILE A 258 -12.76 -5.86 -3.61
C ILE A 258 -11.73 -6.24 -2.53
N ASN A 259 -10.96 -7.31 -2.75
CA ASN A 259 -10.03 -7.82 -1.74
C ASN A 259 -8.85 -6.87 -1.51
N HIS A 260 -8.40 -6.15 -2.55
CA HIS A 260 -7.45 -5.05 -2.36
C HIS A 260 -8.02 -3.91 -1.51
N VAL A 261 -9.25 -3.48 -1.79
CA VAL A 261 -9.92 -2.44 -1.00
C VAL A 261 -10.09 -2.89 0.46
N LYS A 262 -10.52 -4.14 0.67
CA LYS A 262 -10.67 -4.76 2.00
C LYS A 262 -9.37 -4.70 2.80
N VAL A 263 -8.27 -5.19 2.26
CA VAL A 263 -6.95 -5.19 2.94
C VAL A 263 -6.50 -3.77 3.27
N ILE A 264 -6.70 -2.80 2.36
CA ILE A 264 -6.31 -1.40 2.61
C ILE A 264 -7.15 -0.79 3.74
N ILE A 265 -8.47 -1.02 3.76
CA ILE A 265 -9.35 -0.51 4.82
C ILE A 265 -8.97 -1.14 6.16
N GLN A 266 -8.84 -2.47 6.20
CA GLN A 266 -8.49 -3.22 7.41
C GLN A 266 -7.17 -2.76 8.00
N ARG A 267 -6.12 -2.65 7.18
CA ARG A 267 -4.82 -2.16 7.62
C ARG A 267 -4.86 -0.70 8.06
N SER A 268 -5.62 0.15 7.37
CA SER A 268 -5.80 1.56 7.80
C SER A 268 -6.47 1.64 9.17
N TYR A 269 -7.46 0.78 9.42
CA TYR A 269 -8.14 0.69 10.71
C TYR A 269 -7.20 0.23 11.81
N ARG A 270 -6.38 -0.79 11.55
CA ARG A 270 -5.36 -1.26 12.50
C ARG A 270 -4.37 -0.17 12.86
N ILE A 271 -3.84 0.55 11.88
CA ILE A 271 -2.88 1.64 12.09
C ILE A 271 -3.50 2.77 12.92
N GLU A 272 -4.69 3.24 12.56
CA GLU A 272 -5.29 4.40 13.23
C GLU A 272 -5.70 4.08 14.67
N ASN A 273 -6.17 2.86 14.93
CA ASN A 273 -6.64 2.44 16.26
C ASN A 273 -5.57 1.69 17.07
N LYS A 274 -4.35 1.54 16.54
CA LYS A 274 -3.28 0.69 17.10
C LYS A 274 -3.76 -0.72 17.47
N PHE A 275 -4.57 -1.30 16.58
CA PHE A 275 -5.29 -2.55 16.83
C PHE A 275 -4.52 -3.75 16.26
N HIS A 276 -4.23 -4.71 17.14
CA HIS A 276 -3.57 -5.98 16.81
C HIS A 276 -4.43 -7.18 17.16
N GLY A 277 -4.15 -8.31 16.50
CA GLY A 277 -4.80 -9.59 16.77
C GLY A 277 -6.13 -9.77 16.05
N ASP A 278 -6.94 -10.68 16.59
CA ASP A 278 -8.21 -11.11 16.00
C ASP A 278 -9.27 -10.02 16.04
N TRP A 279 -9.95 -9.83 14.90
CA TRP A 279 -11.13 -8.97 14.79
C TRP A 279 -12.21 -9.45 15.78
N LYS A 280 -12.70 -8.55 16.63
CA LYS A 280 -13.90 -8.81 17.43
C LYS A 280 -15.08 -8.16 16.74
N LYS A 281 -16.28 -8.48 17.25
CA LYS A 281 -17.53 -8.10 16.63
C LYS A 281 -17.66 -6.58 16.43
N GLU A 282 -17.19 -5.79 17.39
CA GLU A 282 -17.24 -4.33 17.31
C GLU A 282 -16.32 -3.81 16.20
N GLU A 283 -15.04 -4.22 16.16
CA GLU A 283 -14.10 -3.79 15.14
C GLU A 283 -14.52 -4.26 13.74
N GLU A 284 -15.06 -5.48 13.62
CA GLU A 284 -15.63 -5.97 12.35
C GLU A 284 -16.78 -5.10 11.86
N ASP A 285 -17.71 -4.75 12.74
CA ASP A 285 -18.88 -3.96 12.38
C ASP A 285 -18.45 -2.54 11.95
N GLU A 286 -17.48 -1.94 12.63
CA GLU A 286 -16.92 -0.64 12.26
C GLU A 286 -16.18 -0.67 10.90
N VAL A 287 -15.37 -1.70 10.65
CA VAL A 287 -14.72 -1.89 9.34
C VAL A 287 -15.76 -2.10 8.23
N LYS A 288 -16.84 -2.84 8.51
CA LYS A 288 -17.95 -3.03 7.56
C LYS A 288 -18.67 -1.72 7.25
N GLU A 289 -18.84 -0.82 8.22
CA GLU A 289 -19.40 0.51 7.96
C GLU A 289 -18.48 1.37 7.09
N ILE A 290 -17.16 1.35 7.32
CA ILE A 290 -16.20 2.03 6.44
C ILE A 290 -16.29 1.46 5.02
N PHE A 291 -16.34 0.13 4.89
CA PHE A 291 -16.47 -0.53 3.59
C PHE A 291 -17.77 -0.12 2.86
N LYS A 292 -18.91 -0.06 3.57
CA LYS A 292 -20.18 0.43 3.01
C LYS A 292 -20.04 1.82 2.41
N GLU A 293 -19.46 2.75 3.17
CA GLU A 293 -19.30 4.13 2.75
C GLU A 293 -18.43 4.24 1.49
N ILE A 294 -17.30 3.53 1.44
CA ILE A 294 -16.40 3.56 0.28
C ILE A 294 -17.08 3.02 -0.99
N PHE A 295 -17.81 1.93 -0.87
CA PHE A 295 -18.52 1.36 -2.03
C PHE A 295 -19.75 2.19 -2.41
N ALA A 296 -20.42 2.84 -1.46
CA ALA A 296 -21.49 3.80 -1.77
C ALA A 296 -20.94 5.01 -2.55
N GLN A 297 -19.82 5.59 -2.12
CA GLN A 297 -19.12 6.68 -2.83
C GLN A 297 -18.67 6.25 -4.24
N ALA A 298 -18.32 4.98 -4.42
CA ALA A 298 -17.96 4.43 -5.72
C ALA A 298 -19.16 4.18 -6.67
N GLY A 299 -20.39 4.33 -6.19
CA GLY A 299 -21.63 4.24 -6.97
C GLY A 299 -22.39 2.92 -6.83
N PHE A 300 -22.06 2.08 -5.84
CA PHE A 300 -22.85 0.88 -5.56
C PHE A 300 -24.13 1.20 -4.77
N ASN A 301 -25.20 0.44 -5.04
CA ASN A 301 -26.42 0.51 -4.23
C ASN A 301 -26.36 -0.42 -3.00
N GLY A 302 -27.24 -0.16 -2.02
CA GLY A 302 -27.26 -0.91 -0.76
C GLY A 302 -27.43 -2.43 -0.92
N GLY A 303 -28.18 -2.89 -1.92
CA GLY A 303 -28.34 -4.32 -2.20
C GLY A 303 -27.04 -4.99 -2.67
N GLN A 304 -26.30 -4.32 -3.56
CA GLN A 304 -24.98 -4.77 -4.01
C GLN A 304 -23.96 -4.77 -2.87
N ILE A 305 -23.96 -3.72 -2.05
CA ILE A 305 -23.09 -3.57 -0.89
C ILE A 305 -23.31 -4.68 0.12
N ASN A 306 -24.56 -4.96 0.49
CA ASN A 306 -24.88 -6.02 1.44
C ASN A 306 -24.40 -7.41 0.98
N LYS A 307 -24.47 -7.68 -0.33
CA LYS A 307 -23.95 -8.92 -0.92
C LYS A 307 -22.42 -9.00 -0.85
N MET A 308 -21.71 -7.88 -0.95
CA MET A 308 -20.25 -7.85 -0.80
C MET A 308 -19.84 -8.01 0.66
N ILE A 309 -20.60 -7.45 1.59
CA ILE A 309 -20.32 -7.57 3.03
C ILE A 309 -20.49 -8.98 3.56
N SER A 310 -21.37 -9.79 2.95
CA SER A 310 -21.45 -11.22 3.31
C SER A 310 -20.17 -12.01 2.96
N LEU A 311 -19.22 -11.40 2.24
CA LEU A 311 -17.89 -11.96 1.95
C LEU A 311 -16.83 -11.53 2.98
N PHE A 312 -17.20 -10.75 4.00
CA PHE A 312 -16.25 -10.31 5.04
C PHE A 312 -15.93 -11.40 6.05
#